data_AF-H2D458-F1
#
_entry.id   AF-H2D458-F1
#
_cell.length_a   1.000
_cell.length_b   1.000
_cell.length_c   1.000
_cell.angle_alpha   90.00
_cell.angle_beta   90.00
_cell.angle_gamma   90.00
#
_symmetry.space_group_name_H-M   'P 1'
#
loop_
_entity.id
_entity.type
_entity.pdbx_description
1 polymer ?
#
loop_
_entity_poly.entity_id
_entity_poly.type
_entity_poly.pdbx_seq_one_letter_code
_entity_poly.pdbx_strand_id
1 'polypeptide(L)'
;GKKDGVLKDVQAAAADAAEAGKLFGAGGGNANADDIKKAAEAVSSVSGEQILKAIVDAAGGGEQEGKAPNAAKNPIAAAIGNGAGDAGANFDADMKKKDKVAAALVLRGLAKGGKFSANANADGANVKSAVENAV
;
A
#
# COMPACT_ATOMS: atom_id res chain seq x y z
N GLY A 1 -19.08 16.11 -18.92
CA GLY A 1 -18.84 15.18 -17.81
C GLY A 1 -18.49 13.79 -18.30
N LYS A 2 -17.22 13.51 -18.61
CA LYS A 2 -16.76 12.20 -19.10
C LYS A 2 -15.82 11.46 -18.12
N LYS A 3 -15.58 12.03 -16.94
CA LYS A 3 -14.62 11.48 -15.95
C LYS A 3 -15.30 10.65 -14.85
N ASP A 4 -16.53 10.99 -14.43
CA ASP A 4 -17.21 10.31 -13.32
C ASP A 4 -17.78 8.91 -13.65
N GLY A 5 -17.60 8.42 -14.88
CA GLY A 5 -18.12 7.10 -15.31
C GLY A 5 -17.07 6.02 -15.46
N VAL A 6 -15.82 6.38 -15.76
CA VAL A 6 -14.80 5.45 -16.29
C VAL A 6 -14.37 4.42 -15.24
N LEU A 7 -14.47 4.75 -13.96
CA LEU A 7 -14.04 3.87 -12.86
C LEU A 7 -15.21 3.30 -12.04
N LYS A 8 -16.46 3.51 -12.47
CA LYS A 8 -17.66 3.01 -11.74
C LYS A 8 -17.80 1.49 -11.85
N ASP A 9 -17.42 0.93 -12.99
CA ASP A 9 -17.51 -0.52 -13.24
C ASP A 9 -16.28 -1.28 -12.73
N VAL A 10 -15.24 -0.56 -12.31
CA VAL A 10 -14.00 -1.13 -11.76
C VAL A 10 -14.27 -1.66 -10.35
N GLN A 11 -14.15 -2.98 -10.23
CA GLN A 11 -14.41 -3.71 -9.00
C GLN A 11 -13.19 -3.72 -8.09
N ALA A 12 -13.43 -3.74 -6.78
CA ALA A 12 -12.36 -3.83 -5.79
C ALA A 12 -11.67 -5.21 -5.86
N ALA A 13 -10.37 -5.24 -5.60
CA ALA A 13 -9.61 -6.48 -5.59
C ALA A 13 -9.83 -7.30 -4.30
N ALA A 14 -9.40 -8.57 -4.34
CA ALA A 14 -9.51 -9.48 -3.19
C ALA A 14 -8.74 -8.96 -1.95
N ALA A 15 -9.18 -9.36 -0.75
CA ALA A 15 -8.58 -8.98 0.52
C ALA A 15 -7.57 -10.01 1.03
N ASP A 16 -6.33 -9.93 0.57
CA ASP A 16 -5.24 -10.86 0.95
C ASP A 16 -3.84 -10.18 0.94
N ALA A 17 -3.80 -8.89 1.26
CA ALA A 17 -2.55 -8.11 1.26
C ALA A 17 -2.30 -7.39 2.60
N ALA A 18 -2.90 -7.89 3.69
CA ALA A 18 -2.80 -7.25 5.00
C ALA A 18 -1.35 -7.11 5.48
N GLU A 19 -0.54 -8.14 5.24
CA GLU A 19 0.84 -8.25 5.70
C GLU A 19 1.78 -7.24 5.02
N ALA A 20 1.39 -6.73 3.85
CA ALA A 20 2.10 -5.65 3.19
C ALA A 20 2.16 -4.38 4.05
N GLY A 21 1.26 -4.23 5.04
CA GLY A 21 1.25 -3.11 5.99
C GLY A 21 2.58 -2.95 6.75
N LYS A 22 3.31 -4.05 6.97
CA LYS A 22 4.61 -4.01 7.65
C LYS A 22 5.64 -3.16 6.89
N LEU A 23 5.51 -3.05 5.56
CA LEU A 23 6.35 -2.21 4.72
C LEU A 23 6.12 -0.71 4.96
N PHE A 24 5.01 -0.33 5.60
CA PHE A 24 4.61 1.05 5.87
C PHE A 24 4.85 1.48 7.32
N GLY A 25 5.20 0.55 8.20
CA GLY A 25 5.52 0.84 9.61
C GLY A 25 6.82 1.64 9.77
N ALA A 26 6.93 2.41 10.86
CA ALA A 26 8.17 3.10 11.20
C ALA A 26 9.25 2.10 11.69
N GLY A 27 10.52 2.50 11.72
CA GLY A 27 11.56 1.76 12.47
C GLY A 27 12.15 0.51 11.81
N GLY A 28 12.29 0.48 10.47
CA GLY A 28 13.18 -0.41 9.69
C GLY A 28 13.51 -1.78 10.30
N GLY A 29 12.68 -2.81 10.06
CA GLY A 29 13.04 -4.14 10.56
C GLY A 29 11.99 -5.25 10.52
N ASN A 30 10.71 -4.93 10.29
CA ASN A 30 9.65 -5.91 10.56
C ASN A 30 9.09 -6.64 9.33
N ALA A 31 9.21 -6.07 8.13
CA ALA A 31 8.79 -6.77 6.92
C ALA A 31 9.88 -7.76 6.49
N ASN A 32 9.49 -9.02 6.29
CA ASN A 32 10.34 -10.08 5.76
C ASN A 32 10.13 -10.24 4.23
N ALA A 33 10.86 -11.17 3.61
CA ALA A 33 10.76 -11.41 2.17
C ALA A 33 9.34 -11.81 1.70
N ASP A 34 8.57 -12.51 2.52
CA ASP A 34 7.21 -12.93 2.16
C ASP A 34 6.20 -11.77 2.23
N ASP A 35 6.37 -10.85 3.19
CA ASP A 35 5.59 -9.61 3.26
C ASP A 35 5.83 -8.75 2.00
N ILE A 36 7.07 -8.73 1.50
CA ILE A 36 7.46 -8.01 0.27
C ILE A 36 6.85 -8.68 -0.96
N LYS A 37 6.87 -10.02 -1.04
CA LYS A 37 6.19 -10.77 -2.12
C LYS A 37 4.69 -10.48 -2.13
N LYS A 38 4.02 -10.47 -0.98
CA LYS A 38 2.60 -10.10 -0.88
C LYS A 38 2.32 -8.67 -1.37
N ALA A 39 3.21 -7.72 -1.07
CA ALA A 39 3.13 -6.38 -1.62
C ALA A 39 3.26 -6.38 -3.16
N ALA A 40 4.22 -7.13 -3.70
CA ALA A 40 4.41 -7.25 -5.15
C ALA A 40 3.22 -7.93 -5.83
N GLU A 41 2.69 -9.02 -5.26
CA GLU A 41 1.49 -9.71 -5.74
C GLU A 41 0.25 -8.81 -5.69
N ALA A 42 0.12 -7.96 -4.67
CA ALA A 42 -0.95 -6.98 -4.60
C ALA A 42 -0.92 -6.02 -5.79
N VAL A 43 0.27 -5.61 -6.24
CA VAL A 43 0.47 -4.71 -7.39
C VAL A 43 0.26 -5.45 -8.71
N SER A 44 0.83 -6.65 -8.88
CA SER A 44 0.74 -7.39 -10.16
C SER A 44 -0.64 -7.99 -10.44
N SER A 45 -1.46 -8.22 -9.40
CA SER A 45 -2.80 -8.78 -9.55
C SER A 45 -3.92 -7.74 -9.72
N VAL A 46 -3.60 -6.44 -9.71
CA VAL A 46 -4.58 -5.37 -9.89
C VAL A 46 -4.29 -4.57 -11.16
N SER A 47 -5.34 -4.08 -11.81
CA SER A 47 -5.20 -3.20 -12.96
C SER A 47 -4.84 -1.77 -12.54
N GLY A 48 -4.24 -1.02 -13.47
CA GLY A 48 -3.96 0.41 -13.26
C GLY A 48 -5.24 1.20 -12.92
N GLU A 49 -6.38 0.85 -13.51
CA GLU A 49 -7.67 1.46 -13.20
C GLU A 49 -8.15 1.16 -11.77
N GLN A 50 -7.89 -0.05 -11.24
CA GLN A 50 -8.19 -0.39 -9.86
C GLN A 50 -7.34 0.43 -8.88
N ILE A 51 -6.05 0.55 -9.17
CA ILE A 51 -5.13 1.41 -8.41
C ILE A 51 -5.62 2.86 -8.44
N LEU A 52 -5.88 3.41 -9.63
CA LEU A 52 -6.35 4.79 -9.80
C LEU A 52 -7.68 5.03 -9.09
N LYS A 53 -8.63 4.10 -9.18
CA LYS A 53 -9.91 4.17 -8.47
C LYS A 53 -9.72 4.23 -6.96
N ALA A 54 -8.88 3.35 -6.40
CA ALA A 54 -8.62 3.34 -4.96
C ALA A 54 -7.96 4.65 -4.48
N ILE A 55 -7.09 5.25 -5.30
CA ILE A 55 -6.48 6.56 -5.02
C ILE A 55 -7.52 7.68 -5.04
N VAL A 56 -8.38 7.71 -6.07
CA VAL A 56 -9.43 8.73 -6.22
C VAL A 56 -10.46 8.63 -5.10
N ASP A 57 -10.90 7.42 -4.76
CA ASP A 57 -11.82 7.17 -3.65
C ASP A 57 -11.19 7.61 -2.30
N ALA A 58 -9.90 7.34 -2.10
CA ALA A 58 -9.16 7.79 -0.92
C ALA A 58 -9.06 9.32 -0.83
N ALA A 59 -8.81 9.98 -1.97
CA ALA A 59 -8.72 11.44 -2.04
C ALA A 59 -10.07 12.10 -1.70
N GLY A 60 -11.19 11.48 -2.08
CA GLY A 60 -12.53 11.94 -1.73
C GLY A 60 -12.98 11.64 -0.29
N GLY A 61 -12.32 10.72 0.42
CA GLY A 61 -12.74 10.19 1.72
C GLY A 61 -12.33 10.99 2.98
N GLY A 62 -11.63 12.12 2.84
CA GLY A 62 -11.38 13.09 3.92
C GLY A 62 -10.27 12.74 4.94
N GLU A 63 -10.02 11.47 5.27
CA GLU A 63 -8.98 11.08 6.27
C GLU A 63 -7.57 10.96 5.64
N GLN A 64 -6.95 12.05 5.23
CA GLN A 64 -5.65 12.01 4.52
C GLN A 64 -4.41 12.11 5.43
N GLU A 65 -4.59 12.21 6.74
CA GLU A 65 -3.45 12.27 7.66
C GLU A 65 -2.72 10.93 7.73
N GLY A 66 -1.39 10.97 7.86
CA GLY A 66 -0.58 9.78 8.07
C GLY A 66 -1.02 8.97 9.29
N LYS A 67 -1.19 7.66 9.11
CA LYS A 67 -1.56 6.71 10.16
C LYS A 67 -0.67 5.47 10.11
N ALA A 68 -0.52 4.81 11.26
CA ALA A 68 0.16 3.52 11.34
C ALA A 68 -0.62 2.46 10.52
N PRO A 69 0.00 1.35 10.09
CA PRO A 69 -0.67 0.37 9.22
C PRO A 69 -2.00 -0.17 9.77
N ASN A 70 -2.07 -0.44 11.08
CA ASN A 70 -3.29 -0.86 11.78
C ASN A 70 -4.37 0.25 11.84
N ALA A 71 -3.97 1.53 11.89
CA ALA A 71 -4.89 2.66 11.99
C ALA A 71 -5.26 3.29 10.64
N ALA A 72 -4.60 2.89 9.55
CA ALA A 72 -4.84 3.45 8.23
C ALA A 72 -6.14 2.90 7.64
N LYS A 73 -7.07 3.80 7.30
CA LYS A 73 -8.35 3.46 6.67
C LYS A 73 -8.38 3.65 5.16
N ASN A 74 -7.37 4.30 4.61
CA ASN A 74 -7.25 4.56 3.18
C ASN A 74 -5.78 4.58 2.72
N PRO A 75 -5.56 4.39 1.40
CA PRO A 75 -4.24 4.36 0.79
C PRO A 75 -3.36 5.59 1.10
N ILE A 76 -3.94 6.79 1.20
CA ILE A 76 -3.19 8.03 1.44
C ILE A 76 -2.62 8.04 2.87
N ALA A 77 -3.46 7.75 3.86
CA ALA A 77 -3.06 7.65 5.26
C ALA A 77 -1.95 6.61 5.48
N ALA A 78 -2.07 5.46 4.81
CA ALA A 78 -1.05 4.41 4.80
C ALA A 78 0.27 4.86 4.14
N ALA A 79 0.18 5.49 2.96
CA ALA A 79 1.36 5.94 2.20
C ALA A 79 2.12 7.07 2.90
N ILE A 80 1.45 7.93 3.65
CA ILE A 80 2.14 8.93 4.48
C ILE A 80 2.77 8.22 5.69
N GLY A 81 2.01 7.33 6.33
CA GLY A 81 2.43 6.59 7.51
C GLY A 81 2.47 7.48 8.76
N ASN A 82 2.56 6.87 9.93
CA ASN A 82 2.86 7.58 11.17
C ASN A 82 4.33 7.33 11.55
N GLY A 83 5.14 8.38 11.62
CA GLY A 83 6.58 8.28 11.91
C GLY A 83 6.93 7.68 13.28
N ALA A 84 5.95 7.56 14.19
CA ALA A 84 6.08 6.89 15.48
C ALA A 84 5.19 5.63 15.60
N GLY A 85 4.50 5.23 14.54
CA GLY A 85 3.48 4.18 14.56
C GLY A 85 4.03 2.77 14.34
N ASP A 86 3.43 1.82 15.07
CA ASP A 86 3.70 0.37 15.12
C ASP A 86 4.59 -0.17 14.00
N ALA A 87 5.88 -0.26 14.32
CA ALA A 87 6.87 -0.95 13.51
C ALA A 87 6.41 -2.41 13.37
N GLY A 88 5.93 -2.79 12.17
CA GLY A 88 5.51 -4.18 11.90
C GLY A 88 4.03 -4.49 12.06
N ALA A 89 3.16 -3.49 12.15
CA ALA A 89 1.73 -3.74 12.05
C ALA A 89 1.31 -4.17 10.63
N ASN A 90 0.38 -5.11 10.56
CA ASN A 90 -0.36 -5.39 9.33
C ASN A 90 -1.41 -4.30 9.09
N PHE A 91 -1.88 -4.20 7.85
CA PHE A 91 -3.08 -3.43 7.55
C PHE A 91 -4.31 -4.07 8.17
N ASP A 92 -5.21 -3.22 8.68
CA ASP A 92 -6.51 -3.64 9.17
C ASP A 92 -7.56 -3.69 8.05
N ALA A 93 -8.79 -4.13 8.39
CA ALA A 93 -9.85 -4.53 7.44
C ALA A 93 -10.09 -3.52 6.31
N ASP A 94 -9.94 -2.22 6.60
CA ASP A 94 -10.10 -1.15 5.63
C ASP A 94 -9.03 -1.17 4.53
N MET A 95 -7.85 -1.70 4.80
CA MET A 95 -6.67 -1.65 3.93
C MET A 95 -6.20 -3.02 3.41
N LYS A 96 -6.80 -4.15 3.81
CA LYS A 96 -6.35 -5.50 3.38
C LYS A 96 -6.56 -5.82 1.90
N LYS A 97 -7.31 -4.99 1.17
CA LYS A 97 -7.61 -5.20 -0.26
C LYS A 97 -6.40 -4.89 -1.13
N LYS A 98 -6.13 -5.74 -2.13
CA LYS A 98 -4.95 -5.63 -2.99
C LYS A 98 -4.88 -4.29 -3.75
N ASP A 99 -6.01 -3.76 -4.19
CA ASP A 99 -6.12 -2.45 -4.86
C ASP A 99 -5.70 -1.30 -3.95
N LYS A 100 -6.15 -1.31 -2.69
CA LYS A 100 -5.78 -0.31 -1.68
C LYS A 100 -4.30 -0.41 -1.28
N VAL A 101 -3.77 -1.62 -1.13
CA VAL A 101 -2.35 -1.83 -0.85
C VAL A 101 -1.48 -1.38 -2.01
N ALA A 102 -1.84 -1.76 -3.25
CA ALA A 102 -1.15 -1.32 -4.45
C ALA A 102 -1.19 0.22 -4.59
N ALA A 103 -2.34 0.84 -4.35
CA ALA A 103 -2.46 2.29 -4.30
C ALA A 103 -1.54 2.92 -3.24
N ALA A 104 -1.48 2.36 -2.03
CA ALA A 104 -0.59 2.86 -0.99
C ALA A 104 0.89 2.70 -1.37
N LEU A 105 1.27 1.56 -1.97
CA LEU A 105 2.63 1.28 -2.46
C LEU A 105 3.03 2.29 -3.54
N VAL A 106 2.16 2.51 -4.52
CA VAL A 106 2.39 3.48 -5.61
C VAL A 106 2.51 4.90 -5.04
N LEU A 107 1.59 5.32 -4.17
CA LEU A 107 1.68 6.65 -3.54
C LEU A 107 2.96 6.81 -2.74
N ARG A 108 3.36 5.81 -1.94
CA ARG A 108 4.59 5.86 -1.15
C ARG A 108 5.82 5.92 -2.05
N GLY A 109 5.86 5.13 -3.12
CA GLY A 109 6.95 5.12 -4.08
C GLY A 109 7.12 6.43 -4.84
N LEU A 110 6.01 7.15 -5.08
CA LEU A 110 6.00 8.46 -5.74
C LEU A 110 6.19 9.64 -4.77
N ALA A 111 5.88 9.46 -3.48
CA ALA A 111 5.95 10.52 -2.48
C ALA A 111 7.40 10.92 -2.18
N LYS A 112 7.62 12.23 -2.02
CA LYS A 112 8.93 12.78 -1.64
C LYS A 112 9.35 12.23 -0.26
N GLY A 113 10.41 11.42 -0.23
CA GLY A 113 10.91 10.81 1.00
C GLY A 113 10.15 9.56 1.43
N GLY A 114 9.25 9.03 0.59
CA GLY A 114 8.63 7.74 0.82
C GLY A 114 9.69 6.63 0.84
N LYS A 115 9.73 5.90 1.95
CA LYS A 115 10.59 4.72 2.13
C LYS A 115 9.73 3.57 2.63
N PHE A 116 10.08 2.37 2.20
CA PHE A 116 9.52 1.13 2.72
C PHE A 116 10.40 0.58 3.83
N SER A 117 9.78 0.10 4.89
CA SER A 117 10.44 -0.56 6.01
C SER A 117 10.60 -2.05 5.69
N ALA A 118 11.83 -2.55 5.66
CA ALA A 118 12.12 -3.96 5.48
C ALA A 118 13.27 -4.36 6.40
N ASN A 119 13.30 -5.64 6.79
CA ASN A 119 14.42 -6.19 7.54
C ASN A 119 15.68 -6.16 6.67
N ALA A 120 16.79 -5.62 7.20
CA ALA A 120 18.08 -5.57 6.52
C ALA A 120 18.66 -6.96 6.22
N ASN A 121 18.26 -8.00 6.97
CA ASN A 121 18.63 -9.40 6.74
C ASN A 121 17.68 -10.13 5.78
N ALA A 122 16.71 -9.46 5.16
CA ALA A 122 15.93 -10.05 4.08
C ALA A 122 16.80 -10.07 2.81
N ASP A 123 17.65 -11.10 2.68
CA ASP A 123 18.61 -11.35 1.59
C ASP A 123 18.08 -10.97 0.19
N GLY A 124 18.35 -9.72 -0.24
CA GLY A 124 18.19 -9.29 -1.62
C GLY A 124 16.77 -8.93 -2.09
N ALA A 125 15.73 -9.08 -1.28
CA ALA A 125 14.38 -8.62 -1.63
C ALA A 125 14.25 -7.11 -1.41
N ASN A 126 14.93 -6.30 -2.23
CA ASN A 126 14.67 -4.87 -2.26
C ASN A 126 13.19 -4.67 -2.62
N VAL A 127 12.42 -4.02 -1.73
CA VAL A 127 11.00 -3.68 -1.98
C VAL A 127 10.85 -2.98 -3.33
N LYS A 128 11.81 -2.11 -3.68
CA LYS A 128 11.85 -1.42 -4.97
C LYS A 128 11.89 -2.41 -6.15
N SER A 129 12.78 -3.40 -6.12
CA SER A 129 12.89 -4.39 -7.19
C SER A 129 11.68 -5.33 -7.25
N ALA A 130 11.07 -5.66 -6.11
CA ALA A 130 9.87 -6.48 -6.08
C ALA A 130 8.66 -5.74 -6.68
N VAL A 131 8.53 -4.44 -6.40
CA VAL A 131 7.50 -3.59 -6.99
C VAL A 131 7.80 -3.30 -8.48
N GLU A 132 9.05 -3.06 -8.87
CA GLU A 132 9.44 -2.85 -10.27
C GLU A 132 9.32 -4.09 -11.15
N ASN A 133 9.53 -5.30 -10.61
CA ASN A 133 9.30 -6.54 -11.37
C ASN A 133 7.82 -6.92 -11.46
N ALA A 134 6.95 -6.31 -10.65
CA ALA A 134 5.53 -6.60 -10.61
C ALA A 134 4.68 -5.69 -11.52
N VAL A 135 5.25 -4.58 -11.99
CA VAL A 135 4.64 -3.58 -12.90
C VAL A 135 5.19 -3.76 -14.30
#